data_AF-A0A3C1E6D7-F1
#
_entry.id   AF-A0A3C1E6D7-F1
#
_cell.length_a   1.000
_cell.length_b   1.000
_cell.length_c   1.000
_cell.angle_alpha   90.00
_cell.angle_beta   90.00
_cell.angle_gamma   90.00
#
_symmetry.space_group_name_H-M   'P 1'
#
loop_
_entity.id
_entity.type
_entity.pdbx_description
1 polymer ?
#
loop_
_entity_poly.entity_id
_entity_poly.type
_entity_poly.pdbx_seq_one_letter_code
_entity_poly.pdbx_strand_id
1 'polypeptide(L)' 'MTKNEKKWAENYELLKEYIAEHRQLPDKKKVEHRSLLNWWKYNRKLIRQGKLDEMRTELLMELGNSRINHR' A
#
# COMPACT_ATOMS: atom_id res chain seq x y z
N MET A 1 9.89 15.99 8.19
CA MET A 1 9.56 15.05 7.10
C MET A 1 10.63 15.08 6.01
N THR A 2 11.32 13.98 5.81
CA THR A 2 12.25 13.74 4.70
C THR A 2 11.50 13.58 3.38
N LYS A 3 12.20 13.73 2.24
CA LYS A 3 11.62 13.46 0.91
C LYS A 3 11.06 12.04 0.79
N ASN A 4 11.71 11.07 1.44
CA ASN A 4 11.29 9.67 1.42
C ASN A 4 10.00 9.45 2.23
N GLU A 5 9.84 10.13 3.36
CA GLU A 5 8.61 10.07 4.17
C GLU A 5 7.42 10.66 3.43
N LYS A 6 7.60 11.81 2.76
CA LYS A 6 6.55 12.42 1.93
C LYS A 6 6.10 11.48 0.82
N LYS A 7 7.07 10.93 0.08
CA LYS A 7 6.78 9.97 -1.00
C LYS A 7 6.11 8.71 -0.49
N TRP A 8 6.47 8.23 0.70
CA TRP A 8 5.79 7.09 1.31
C TRP A 8 4.33 7.43 1.64
N ALA A 9 4.08 8.58 2.26
CA ALA A 9 2.73 9.04 2.61
C ALA A 9 1.86 9.25 1.36
N GLU A 10 2.40 9.84 0.29
CA GLU A 10 1.69 10.01 -0.99
C GLU A 10 1.27 8.66 -1.59
N ASN A 11 2.17 7.67 -1.63
CA ASN A 11 1.82 6.35 -2.14
C ASN A 11 0.81 5.62 -1.23
N TYR A 12 0.86 5.84 0.08
CA TYR A 12 -0.10 5.30 1.02
C TYR A 12 -1.51 5.85 0.76
N GLU A 13 -1.65 7.17 0.62
CA GLU A 13 -2.95 7.79 0.32
C GLU A 13 -3.47 7.34 -1.05
N LEU A 14 -2.62 7.29 -2.08
CA LEU A 14 -3.01 6.77 -3.40
C LEU A 14 -3.50 5.32 -3.34
N LEU A 15 -2.85 4.47 -2.53
CA LEU A 15 -3.29 3.09 -2.35
C LEU A 15 -4.63 3.01 -1.61
N LYS A 16 -4.80 3.84 -0.58
CA LYS A 16 -6.03 3.91 0.21
C LYS A 16 -7.22 4.38 -0.64
N GLU A 17 -7.06 5.45 -1.41
CA GLU A 17 -8.06 5.96 -2.35
C GLU A 17 -8.42 4.89 -3.39
N TYR A 18 -7.41 4.24 -3.97
CA TYR A 18 -7.64 3.17 -4.94
C TYR A 18 -8.46 2.01 -4.37
N ILE A 19 -8.13 1.57 -3.15
CA ILE A 19 -8.88 0.51 -2.45
C ILE A 19 -10.29 0.98 -2.11
N ALA A 20 -10.47 2.23 -1.71
CA ALA A 20 -11.80 2.79 -1.42
C ALA A 20 -12.68 2.85 -2.68
N GLU A 21 -12.13 3.28 -3.81
CA GLU A 21 -12.85 3.41 -5.09
C GLU A 21 -13.15 2.04 -5.73
N HIS A 22 -12.13 1.18 -5.83
CA HIS A 22 -12.23 -0.06 -6.60
C HIS A 22 -12.49 -1.30 -5.75
N ARG A 23 -12.40 -1.20 -4.41
CA ARG A 23 -12.51 -2.32 -3.45
C ARG A 23 -11.53 -3.48 -3.72
N GLN A 24 -10.44 -3.20 -4.42
CA GLN A 24 -9.41 -4.16 -4.79
C GLN A 24 -8.03 -3.50 -4.80
N LEU A 25 -6.98 -4.31 -4.82
CA LEU A 25 -5.62 -3.79 -5.05
C LEU A 25 -5.40 -3.43 -6.52
N PRO A 26 -4.43 -2.54 -6.78
CA PRO A 26 -4.04 -2.21 -8.15
C PRO A 26 -3.65 -3.46 -8.94
N ASP A 27 -4.19 -3.60 -10.15
CA ASP A 27 -3.88 -4.71 -11.07
C ASP A 27 -2.85 -4.30 -12.12
N LYS A 28 -2.08 -5.27 -12.62
CA LYS A 28 -1.06 -5.13 -13.68
C LYS A 28 -1.62 -4.65 -15.02
N LYS A 29 -2.94 -4.75 -15.21
CA LYS A 29 -3.64 -4.39 -16.46
C LYS A 29 -3.61 -2.88 -16.73
N LYS A 30 -3.64 -2.05 -15.68
CA LYS A 30 -3.57 -0.58 -15.81
C LYS A 30 -2.13 -0.14 -15.66
N VAL A 31 -1.53 0.35 -16.74
CA VAL A 31 -0.11 0.76 -16.76
C VAL A 31 0.13 1.91 -15.78
N GLU A 32 -0.82 2.84 -15.65
CA GLU A 32 -0.76 3.97 -14.71
C GLU A 32 -0.61 3.52 -13.24
N HIS A 33 -1.12 2.35 -12.88
CA HIS A 33 -1.09 1.85 -11.49
C HIS A 33 0.03 0.83 -11.22
N ARG A 34 0.89 0.53 -12.20
CA ARG A 34 2.00 -0.42 -12.01
C ARG A 34 2.99 0.06 -10.95
N SER A 35 3.26 1.36 -10.88
CA SER A 35 4.15 1.94 -9.88
C SER A 35 3.60 1.71 -8.46
N LEU A 36 2.31 1.92 -8.27
CA LEU A 36 1.62 1.72 -6.98
C LEU A 36 1.57 0.23 -6.59
N LEU A 37 1.32 -0.66 -7.55
CA LEU A 37 1.39 -2.11 -7.34
C LEU A 37 2.79 -2.57 -6.92
N ASN A 38 3.82 -2.08 -7.61
CA ASN A 38 5.21 -2.41 -7.28
C ASN A 38 5.60 -1.89 -5.90
N TRP A 39 5.16 -0.68 -5.56
CA TRP A 39 5.35 -0.10 -4.24
C TRP A 39 4.69 -0.94 -3.14
N TRP A 40 3.43 -1.37 -3.34
CA TRP A 40 2.75 -2.27 -2.41
C TRP A 40 3.50 -3.59 -2.23
N LYS A 41 3.91 -4.24 -3.33
CA LYS A 41 4.67 -5.50 -3.29
C LYS A 41 6.00 -5.35 -2.56
N TYR A 42 6.69 -4.24 -2.79
CA TYR A 42 7.95 -3.93 -2.12
C TYR A 42 7.75 -3.79 -0.61
N ASN A 43 6.75 -3.02 -0.16
CA ASN A 43 6.49 -2.87 1.27
C ASN A 43 6.04 -4.20 1.92
N ARG A 44 5.23 -5.03 1.24
CA ARG A 44 4.90 -6.38 1.71
C ARG A 44 6.14 -7.26 1.88
N LYS A 45 7.12 -7.15 0.98
CA LYS A 45 8.42 -7.83 1.13
C LYS A 45 9.17 -7.32 2.36
N LEU A 46 9.21 -6.01 2.60
CA LEU A 46 9.87 -5.43 3.78
C LEU A 46 9.21 -5.86 5.10
N ILE A 47 7.87 -5.88 5.17
CA ILE A 47 7.11 -6.38 6.33
C ILE A 47 7.50 -7.83 6.62
N ARG A 48 7.51 -8.70 5.59
CA ARG A 48 7.93 -10.11 5.75
C ARG A 48 9.38 -10.26 6.19
N GLN A 49 10.23 -9.26 5.92
CA GLN A 49 11.63 -9.24 6.33
C GLN A 49 11.84 -8.55 7.70
N GLY A 50 10.81 -8.01 8.33
CA GLY A 50 10.94 -7.22 9.57
C GLY A 50 11.75 -5.93 9.38
N LYS A 51 11.80 -5.39 8.16
CA LYS A 51 12.60 -4.20 7.80
C LYS A 51 11.80 -2.92 7.68
N LEU A 52 10.48 -3.02 7.74
CA LEU A 52 9.59 -1.87 7.77
C LEU A 52 9.32 -1.53 9.24
N ASP A 53 9.20 -0.24 9.56
CA ASP A 53 8.82 0.18 10.90
C ASP A 53 7.41 -0.32 11.26
N GLU A 54 7.16 -0.44 12.56
CA GLU A 54 5.94 -1.02 13.12
C GLU A 54 4.70 -0.22 12.71
N MET A 55 4.75 1.11 12.82
CA MET A 55 3.67 2.01 12.42
C MET A 55 3.29 1.83 10.93
N ARG A 56 4.26 1.86 10.01
CA ARG A 56 3.98 1.64 8.58
C ARG A 56 3.51 0.22 8.29
N THR A 57 3.96 -0.75 9.08
CA THR A 57 3.52 -2.14 8.97
C THR A 57 2.04 -2.25 9.31
N GLU A 58 1.61 -1.70 10.45
CA GLU A 58 0.21 -1.69 10.88
C GLU A 58 -0.70 -1.04 9.84
N LEU A 59 -0.36 0.17 9.40
CA LEU A 59 -1.12 0.91 8.37
C LEU A 59 -1.33 0.09 7.08
N LEU A 60 -0.27 -0.58 6.60
CA LEU A 60 -0.34 -1.39 5.39
C LEU A 60 -1.05 -2.73 5.60
N MET A 61 -0.98 -3.31 6.80
CA MET A 61 -1.74 -4.52 7.14
C MET A 61 -3.23 -4.20 7.21
N GLU A 62 -3.60 -3.08 7.83
CA GLU A 62 -4.98 -2.60 7.92
C GLU A 62 -5.57 -2.35 6.52
N LEU A 63 -4.84 -1.64 5.65
CA LEU A 63 -5.23 -1.46 4.24
C LEU A 63 -5.35 -2.78 3.47
N GLY A 64 -4.46 -3.75 3.75
CA GLY A 64 -4.54 -5.07 3.13
C GLY A 64 -5.75 -5.86 3.58
N ASN A 65 -6.13 -5.73 4.85
CA ASN A 65 -7.22 -6.44 5.51
C ASN A 65 -8.59 -5.79 5.28
N SER A 66 -8.66 -4.47 5.06
CA SER A 66 -9.91 -3.76 4.73
C SER A 66 -10.57 -4.28 3.45
N ARG A 67 -9.80 -4.99 2.60
CA ARG A 67 -10.31 -5.75 1.45
C ARG A 67 -11.19 -6.95 1.83
N ILE A 68 -11.06 -7.46 3.06
CA ILE A 68 -11.68 -8.70 3.54
C ILE A 68 -12.86 -8.39 4.48
N ASN A 69 -12.94 -7.19 5.06
CA ASN A 69 -13.99 -6.81 5.99
C ASN A 69 -15.24 -6.26 5.30
N HIS A 70 -15.89 -7.13 4.53
CA HIS A 70 -17.35 -7.12 4.37
C HIS A 70 -17.79 -8.59 4.39
N ARG A 71 -17.77 -9.18 5.59
CA ARG A 71 -18.44 -10.45 5.88
C ARG A 71 -19.54 -10.18 6.90
#